data_AF-A0A2I1RFP2-F1
#
_entry.id   AF-A0A2I1RFP2-F1
#
_cell.length_a   1.000
_cell.length_b   1.000
_cell.length_c   1.000
_cell.angle_alpha   90.00
_cell.angle_beta   90.00
_cell.angle_gamma   90.00
#
_symmetry.space_group_name_H-M   'P 1'
#
loop_
_entity.id
_entity.type
_entity.pdbx_description
1 polymer ?
#
loop_
_entity_poly.entity_id
_entity_poly.type
_entity_poly.pdbx_seq_one_letter_code
_entity_poly.pdbx_strand_id
1 'polypeptide(L)'
;MKNELTNSENELLERLVREFEAKVAKSKRLADEQLLMLTLFQKASLSDSDVRKLKLLLGFEQAKITARETKRKAKLALQMHENEKKQVIENRYRRFGLVIIESLKKLPENKATISLSDFLNLMLADENLNEKDKEWVSGFLQNDVMNGDPKD
;
A
#
# COMPACT_ATOMS: atom_id res chain seq x y z
N MET A 1 2.64 14.49 37.73
CA MET A 1 3.28 13.22 37.35
C MET A 1 3.29 12.26 38.53
N LYS A 2 3.22 10.93 38.28
CA LYS A 2 3.38 9.91 39.32
C LYS A 2 4.86 9.55 39.41
N ASN A 3 5.47 9.75 40.58
CA ASN A 3 6.92 9.68 40.76
C ASN A 3 7.52 8.27 40.55
N GLU A 4 6.72 7.21 40.68
CA GLU A 4 7.19 5.82 40.46
C GLU A 4 7.07 5.32 39.01
N LEU A 5 6.54 6.14 38.10
CA LEU A 5 6.48 5.88 36.66
C LEU A 5 7.67 6.52 35.93
N THR A 6 8.13 5.89 34.86
CA THR A 6 9.09 6.51 33.94
C THR A 6 8.47 7.73 33.24
N ASN A 7 9.31 8.59 32.67
CA ASN A 7 8.83 9.77 31.93
C ASN A 7 7.89 9.37 30.78
N SER A 8 8.26 8.35 29.99
CA SER A 8 7.44 7.84 28.88
C SER A 8 6.12 7.24 29.35
N GLU A 9 6.09 6.56 30.50
CA GLU A 9 4.86 6.03 31.08
C GLU A 9 3.94 7.17 31.56
N ASN A 10 4.51 8.21 32.17
CA ASN A 10 3.75 9.39 32.58
C ASN A 10 3.17 10.15 31.37
N GLU A 11 3.96 10.35 30.31
CA GLU A 11 3.49 10.97 29.07
C GLU A 11 2.36 10.17 28.41
N LEU A 12 2.51 8.84 28.34
CA LEU A 12 1.47 7.96 27.82
C LEU A 12 0.19 8.04 28.67
N LEU A 13 0.34 8.00 30.00
CA LEU A 13 -0.77 8.11 30.94
C LEU A 13 -1.53 9.42 30.78
N GLU A 14 -0.83 10.56 30.72
CA GLU A 14 -1.45 11.86 30.52
C GLU A 14 -2.22 11.94 29.20
N ARG A 15 -1.65 11.41 28.12
CA ARG A 15 -2.33 11.34 26.83
C ARG A 15 -3.61 10.50 26.91
N LEU A 16 -3.51 9.31 27.49
CA LEU A 16 -4.64 8.38 27.63
C LEU A 16 -5.76 8.95 28.52
N VAL A 17 -5.40 9.58 29.64
CA VAL A 17 -6.36 10.24 30.54
C VAL A 17 -7.16 11.30 29.79
N ARG A 18 -6.49 12.19 29.04
CA ARG A 18 -7.17 13.21 28.21
C ARG A 18 -8.13 12.58 27.20
N GLU A 19 -7.73 11.48 26.56
CA GLU A 19 -8.61 10.75 25.64
C GLU A 19 -9.82 10.14 26.34
N PHE A 20 -9.65 9.61 27.56
CA PHE A 20 -10.72 9.02 28.33
C PHE A 20 -11.69 10.09 28.83
N GLU A 21 -11.19 11.21 29.33
CA GLU A 21 -12.01 12.38 29.72
C GLU A 21 -12.80 12.91 28.52
N ALA A 22 -12.19 13.00 27.34
CA ALA A 22 -12.88 13.41 26.11
C ALA A 22 -13.97 12.41 25.68
N LYS A 23 -13.81 11.10 25.96
CA LYS A 23 -14.86 10.10 25.74
C LYS A 23 -16.00 10.29 26.74
N VAL A 24 -15.69 10.50 28.00
CA VAL A 24 -16.67 10.74 29.07
C VAL A 24 -17.47 12.02 28.80
N ALA A 25 -16.82 13.10 28.38
CA ALA A 25 -17.47 14.35 27.97
C ALA A 25 -18.45 14.18 26.80
N LYS A 26 -18.24 13.13 25.98
CA LYS A 26 -19.15 12.73 24.89
C LYS A 26 -20.14 11.64 25.32
N SER A 27 -20.31 11.42 26.62
CA SER A 27 -21.16 10.39 27.22
C SER A 27 -20.86 8.96 26.73
N LYS A 28 -19.61 8.69 26.31
CA LYS A 28 -19.20 7.34 25.90
C LYS A 28 -18.76 6.54 27.12
N ARG A 29 -19.27 5.31 27.22
CA ARG A 29 -18.85 4.35 28.25
C ARG A 29 -17.37 3.99 28.05
N LEU A 30 -16.60 4.09 29.13
CA LEU A 30 -15.23 3.58 29.18
C LEU A 30 -15.23 2.08 29.44
N ALA A 31 -14.22 1.39 28.91
CA ALA A 31 -13.94 0.02 29.31
C ALA A 31 -13.46 -0.03 30.77
N ASP A 32 -13.59 -1.18 31.43
CA ASP A 32 -13.26 -1.34 32.84
C ASP A 32 -11.77 -1.02 33.11
N GLU A 33 -10.88 -1.38 32.19
CA GLU A 33 -9.45 -1.06 32.27
C GLU A 33 -9.17 0.44 32.14
N GLN A 34 -9.93 1.16 31.31
CA GLN A 34 -9.81 2.60 31.14
C GLN A 34 -10.33 3.35 32.36
N LEU A 35 -11.45 2.88 32.92
CA LEU A 35 -12.00 3.40 34.16
C LEU A 35 -11.02 3.19 35.32
N LEU A 36 -10.47 1.98 35.44
CA LEU A 36 -9.46 1.66 36.46
C LEU A 36 -8.23 2.58 36.31
N MET A 37 -7.74 2.81 35.09
CA MET A 37 -6.62 3.72 34.85
C MET A 37 -6.94 5.15 35.29
N LEU A 38 -8.13 5.68 34.99
CA LEU A 38 -8.57 6.99 35.47
C LEU A 38 -8.66 7.04 37.00
N THR A 39 -9.23 6.02 37.63
CA THR A 39 -9.33 5.95 39.10
C THR A 39 -7.96 5.95 39.75
N LEU A 40 -7.01 5.17 39.22
CA LEU A 40 -5.63 5.17 39.69
C LEU A 40 -4.96 6.53 39.45
N PHE A 41 -5.18 7.16 38.30
CA PHE A 41 -4.63 8.50 38.03
C PHE A 41 -5.11 9.54 39.05
N GLN A 42 -6.40 9.54 39.39
CA GLN A 42 -7.03 10.49 40.30
C GLN A 42 -6.68 10.29 41.78
N LYS A 43 -6.18 9.11 42.18
CA LYS A 43 -5.72 8.88 43.56
C LYS A 43 -4.61 9.86 43.95
N ALA A 44 -4.74 10.50 45.10
CA ALA A 44 -3.73 11.43 45.63
C ALA A 44 -2.37 10.73 45.87
N SER A 45 -2.40 9.52 46.41
CA SER A 45 -1.24 8.65 46.61
C SER A 45 -1.49 7.25 46.02
N LEU A 46 -0.44 6.66 45.45
CA LEU A 46 -0.47 5.30 44.94
C LEU A 46 0.26 4.38 45.90
N SER A 47 -0.31 3.20 46.17
CA SER A 47 0.44 2.10 46.78
C SER A 47 1.34 1.42 45.74
N ASP A 48 2.34 0.66 46.17
CA ASP A 48 3.15 -0.18 45.25
C ASP A 48 2.28 -1.10 44.37
N SER A 49 1.17 -1.61 44.92
CA SER A 49 0.25 -2.41 44.14
C SER A 49 -0.49 -1.60 43.09
N ASP A 50 -0.85 -0.34 43.39
CA ASP A 50 -1.49 0.56 42.43
C ASP A 50 -0.51 0.90 41.28
N VAL A 51 0.76 1.17 41.61
CA VAL A 51 1.81 1.43 40.63
C VAL A 51 2.01 0.21 39.71
N ARG A 52 2.10 -1.00 40.27
CA ARG A 52 2.22 -2.24 39.48
C ARG A 52 1.03 -2.44 38.54
N LYS A 53 -0.20 -2.22 39.01
CA LYS A 53 -1.41 -2.28 38.19
C LYS A 53 -1.37 -1.25 37.06
N LEU A 54 -0.97 -0.01 37.38
CA LEU A 54 -0.89 1.07 36.41
C LEU A 54 0.13 0.78 35.30
N LYS A 55 1.31 0.28 35.66
CA LYS A 55 2.34 -0.17 34.69
C LYS A 55 1.83 -1.27 33.77
N LEU A 56 1.12 -2.26 34.32
CA LEU A 56 0.52 -3.34 33.53
C LEU A 56 -0.50 -2.80 32.52
N LEU A 57 -1.40 -1.92 32.97
CA LEU A 57 -2.44 -1.31 32.13
C LEU A 57 -1.81 -0.44 31.02
N LEU A 58 -0.78 0.34 31.35
CA LEU A 58 -0.04 1.16 30.39
C LEU A 58 0.67 0.30 29.35
N GLY A 59 1.33 -0.78 29.77
CA GLY A 59 1.96 -1.73 28.85
C GLY A 59 0.96 -2.36 27.87
N PHE A 60 -0.24 -2.70 28.35
CA PHE A 60 -1.29 -3.25 27.50
C PHE A 60 -1.83 -2.23 26.49
N GLU A 61 -2.12 -0.99 26.91
CA GLU A 61 -2.56 0.05 25.99
C GLU A 61 -1.47 0.43 24.98
N GLN A 62 -0.21 0.49 25.41
CA GLN A 62 0.92 0.71 24.50
C GLN A 62 1.00 -0.39 23.43
N ALA A 63 0.86 -1.66 23.81
CA ALA A 63 0.84 -2.78 22.86
C ALA A 63 -0.31 -2.67 21.85
N LYS A 64 -1.52 -2.28 22.29
CA LYS A 64 -2.65 -2.03 21.38
C LYS A 64 -2.36 -0.92 20.39
N ILE A 65 -1.76 0.18 20.84
CA ILE A 65 -1.41 1.33 20.00
C ILE A 65 -0.39 0.90 18.95
N THR A 66 0.69 0.25 19.36
CA THR A 66 1.73 -0.27 18.46
C THR A 66 1.16 -1.25 17.43
N ALA A 67 0.26 -2.16 17.83
CA ALA A 67 -0.38 -3.09 16.91
C ALA A 67 -1.24 -2.37 15.86
N ARG A 68 -2.00 -1.34 16.25
CA ARG A 68 -2.80 -0.51 15.33
C ARG A 68 -1.93 0.28 14.36
N GLU A 69 -0.85 0.88 14.84
CA GLU A 69 0.11 1.62 14.00
C GLU A 69 0.80 0.70 12.99
N THR A 70 1.23 -0.48 13.43
CA THR A 70 1.85 -1.50 12.55
C THR A 70 0.87 -1.92 11.45
N LYS A 71 -0.39 -2.20 11.80
CA LYS A 71 -1.44 -2.52 10.84
C LYS A 71 -1.68 -1.38 9.85
N ARG A 72 -1.67 -0.12 10.32
CA ARG A 72 -1.84 1.06 9.45
C ARG A 72 -0.67 1.20 8.46
N LYS A 73 0.57 1.06 8.93
CA LYS A 73 1.77 1.10 8.08
C LYS A 73 1.75 0.00 7.02
N ALA A 74 1.38 -1.23 7.40
CA ALA A 74 1.25 -2.35 6.47
C ALA A 74 0.20 -2.08 5.38
N LYS A 75 -0.97 -1.53 5.74
CA LYS A 75 -2.00 -1.14 4.77
C LYS A 75 -1.52 -0.06 3.79
N LEU A 76 -0.81 0.95 4.30
CA LEU A 76 -0.26 2.01 3.46
C LEU A 76 0.79 1.47 2.48
N ALA A 77 1.66 0.57 2.92
CA ALA A 77 2.64 -0.07 2.06
C ALA A 77 1.99 -0.87 0.93
N LEU A 78 0.92 -1.62 1.22
CA LEU A 78 0.16 -2.34 0.20
C LEU A 78 -0.49 -1.39 -0.82
N GLN A 79 -1.07 -0.28 -0.36
CA GLN A 79 -1.68 0.72 -1.24
C GLN A 79 -0.64 1.39 -2.15
N MET A 80 0.54 1.72 -1.63
CA MET A 80 1.63 2.28 -2.43
C MET A 80 2.08 1.29 -3.51
N HIS A 81 2.26 0.03 -3.16
CA HIS A 81 2.64 -1.02 -4.12
C HIS A 81 1.55 -1.25 -5.20
N GLU A 82 0.26 -1.17 -4.85
CA GLU A 82 -0.82 -1.20 -5.86
C GLU A 82 -0.78 0.00 -6.81
N ASN A 83 -0.50 1.19 -6.28
CA ASN A 83 -0.36 2.40 -7.10
C ASN A 83 0.87 2.33 -8.02
N GLU A 84 2.00 1.82 -7.53
CA GLU A 84 3.20 1.58 -8.35
C GLU A 84 2.90 0.61 -9.48
N LYS A 85 2.20 -0.50 -9.21
CA LYS A 85 1.76 -1.43 -10.25
C LYS A 85 0.89 -0.76 -11.31
N LYS A 86 -0.08 0.07 -10.90
CA LYS A 86 -0.93 0.83 -11.83
C LYS A 86 -0.09 1.77 -12.70
N GLN A 87 0.85 2.50 -12.11
CA GLN A 87 1.74 3.40 -12.86
C GLN A 87 2.64 2.64 -13.84
N VAL A 88 3.18 1.48 -13.46
CA VAL A 88 3.97 0.64 -14.36
C VAL A 88 3.14 0.18 -15.56
N ILE A 89 1.90 -0.24 -15.31
CA ILE A 89 0.97 -0.65 -16.38
C ILE A 89 0.63 0.53 -17.28
N GLU A 90 0.28 1.69 -16.72
CA GLU A 90 -0.03 2.89 -17.49
C GLU A 90 1.15 3.36 -18.35
N ASN A 91 2.36 3.40 -17.76
CA ASN A 91 3.58 3.77 -18.48
C ASN A 91 3.90 2.78 -19.61
N ARG A 92 3.62 1.49 -19.42
CA ARG A 92 3.77 0.48 -20.47
C ARG A 92 2.79 0.72 -21.62
N TYR A 93 1.51 0.95 -21.33
CA TYR A 93 0.53 1.27 -22.38
C TYR A 93 0.88 2.56 -23.13
N ARG A 94 1.31 3.60 -22.42
CA ARG A 94 1.79 4.85 -23.04
C ARG A 94 2.97 4.60 -23.96
N ARG A 95 3.95 3.79 -23.52
CA ARG A 95 5.12 3.42 -24.33
C ARG A 95 4.72 2.65 -25.58
N PHE A 96 3.85 1.64 -25.46
CA PHE A 96 3.34 0.92 -26.62
C PHE A 96 2.62 1.84 -27.60
N GLY A 97 1.77 2.75 -27.11
CA GLY A 97 1.11 3.73 -27.97
C GLY A 97 2.09 4.58 -28.77
N LEU A 98 3.17 5.05 -28.13
CA LEU A 98 4.22 5.82 -28.82
C LEU A 98 4.99 4.97 -29.85
N VAL A 99 5.37 3.74 -29.51
CA VAL A 99 6.05 2.84 -30.46
C VAL A 99 5.16 2.52 -31.66
N ILE A 100 3.87 2.28 -31.44
CA ILE A 100 2.89 2.05 -32.52
C ILE A 100 2.81 3.28 -33.42
N ILE A 101 2.68 4.48 -32.85
CA ILE A 101 2.64 5.73 -33.64
C ILE A 101 3.91 5.88 -34.49
N GLU A 102 5.09 5.63 -33.90
CA GLU A 102 6.35 5.76 -34.62
C GLU A 102 6.52 4.71 -35.73
N SER A 103 6.04 3.49 -35.49
CA SER A 103 6.02 2.41 -36.49
C SER A 103 5.05 2.75 -37.64
N LEU A 104 3.89 3.34 -37.34
CA LEU A 104 2.93 3.79 -38.34
C LEU A 104 3.48 4.90 -39.24
N LYS A 105 4.30 5.82 -38.70
CA LYS A 105 4.95 6.87 -39.50
C LYS A 105 5.94 6.33 -40.53
N LYS A 106 6.50 5.14 -40.29
CA LYS A 106 7.44 4.47 -41.21
C LYS A 106 6.72 3.77 -42.37
N LEU A 107 5.38 3.73 -42.36
CA LEU A 107 4.61 3.16 -43.46
C LEU A 107 4.69 4.07 -44.69
N PRO A 108 4.88 3.51 -45.89
CA PRO A 108 4.79 4.28 -47.13
C PRO A 108 3.41 4.91 -47.27
N GLU A 109 3.33 6.18 -47.70
CA GLU A 109 2.08 6.97 -47.85
C GLU A 109 0.98 6.26 -48.68
N ASN A 110 1.34 5.25 -49.47
CA ASN A 110 0.48 4.60 -50.46
C ASN A 110 -0.05 3.22 -50.04
N LYS A 111 0.20 2.73 -48.81
CA LYS A 111 -0.26 1.40 -48.38
C LYS A 111 -1.17 1.47 -47.16
N ALA A 112 -2.47 1.59 -47.41
CA ALA A 112 -3.53 1.32 -46.42
C ALA A 112 -3.69 -0.19 -46.09
N THR A 113 -2.79 -1.06 -46.58
CA THR A 113 -2.93 -2.53 -46.58
C THR A 113 -1.65 -3.25 -46.16
N ILE A 114 -0.92 -2.73 -45.16
CA ILE A 114 0.12 -3.56 -44.52
C ILE A 114 -0.54 -4.72 -43.77
N SER A 115 0.03 -5.92 -43.88
CA SER A 115 -0.44 -7.07 -43.10
C SER A 115 -0.09 -6.90 -41.62
N LEU A 116 -0.87 -7.51 -40.72
CA LEU A 116 -0.59 -7.43 -39.28
C LEU A 116 0.80 -7.98 -38.96
N SER A 117 1.23 -9.07 -39.59
CA SER A 117 2.54 -9.67 -39.37
C SER A 117 3.68 -8.75 -39.83
N ASP A 118 3.55 -8.11 -40.99
CA ASP A 118 4.54 -7.13 -41.47
C ASP A 118 4.62 -5.91 -40.54
N PHE A 119 3.48 -5.45 -40.01
CA PHE A 119 3.44 -4.36 -39.03
C PHE A 119 4.11 -4.75 -37.71
N LEU A 120 3.85 -5.95 -37.18
CA LEU A 120 4.49 -6.44 -35.96
C LEU A 120 6.00 -6.62 -36.15
N ASN A 121 6.45 -7.06 -37.33
CA ASN A 121 7.89 -7.12 -37.67
C ASN A 121 8.53 -5.72 -37.69
N LEU A 122 7.84 -4.70 -38.20
CA LEU A 122 8.31 -3.30 -38.13
C LEU A 122 8.43 -2.82 -36.68
N MET A 123 7.48 -3.17 -35.82
CA MET A 123 7.55 -2.86 -34.39
C MET A 123 8.74 -3.54 -33.70
N LEU A 124 9.04 -4.81 -34.04
CA LEU A 124 10.20 -5.53 -33.49
C LEU A 124 11.53 -4.90 -33.89
N ALA A 125 11.59 -4.29 -35.08
CA ALA A 125 12.74 -3.55 -35.56
C ALA A 125 12.88 -2.14 -34.96
N ASP A 126 11.89 -1.66 -34.18
CA ASP A 126 11.95 -0.34 -33.56
C ASP A 126 12.85 -0.35 -32.30
N GLU A 127 13.88 0.50 -32.31
CA GLU A 127 14.83 0.63 -31.20
C GLU A 127 14.20 1.19 -29.91
N ASN A 128 13.03 1.85 -30.01
CA ASN A 128 12.31 2.36 -28.84
C ASN A 128 11.51 1.28 -28.10
N LEU A 129 11.32 0.10 -28.72
CA LEU A 129 10.70 -1.04 -28.07
C LEU A 129 11.76 -1.77 -27.23
N ASN A 130 11.49 -1.99 -25.95
CA ASN A 130 12.44 -2.70 -25.09
C ASN A 130 12.36 -4.22 -25.29
N GLU A 131 13.40 -4.94 -24.87
CA GLU A 131 13.53 -6.38 -25.11
C GLU A 131 12.39 -7.23 -24.55
N LYS A 132 11.84 -6.91 -23.37
CA LYS A 132 10.69 -7.66 -22.83
C LYS A 132 9.42 -7.47 -23.66
N ASP A 133 9.22 -6.25 -24.16
CA ASP A 133 8.08 -5.96 -25.03
C ASP A 133 8.29 -6.60 -26.42
N LYS A 134 9.53 -6.65 -26.94
CA LYS A 134 9.87 -7.40 -28.16
C LYS A 134 9.62 -8.89 -28.02
N GLU A 135 10.03 -9.51 -26.90
CA GLU A 135 9.73 -10.91 -26.61
C GLU A 135 8.22 -11.17 -26.62
N TRP A 136 7.44 -10.30 -25.98
CA TRP A 136 5.97 -10.42 -25.98
C TRP A 136 5.36 -10.29 -27.37
N VAL A 137 5.80 -9.31 -28.18
CA VAL A 137 5.35 -9.13 -29.57
C VAL A 137 5.74 -10.33 -30.45
N SER A 138 6.95 -10.88 -30.26
CA SER A 138 7.41 -12.05 -31.02
C SER A 138 6.55 -13.29 -30.78
N GLY A 139 5.94 -13.43 -29.61
CA GLY A 139 4.99 -14.50 -29.30
C GLY A 139 3.71 -14.45 -30.13
N PHE A 140 3.27 -13.28 -30.59
CA PHE A 140 2.12 -13.17 -31.50
C PHE A 140 2.43 -13.71 -32.90
N LEU A 141 3.66 -13.47 -33.39
CA LEU A 141 4.11 -13.99 -34.68
C LEU A 141 4.27 -15.51 -34.67
N GLN A 142 4.58 -16.11 -33.51
CA GLN A 142 4.69 -17.57 -33.37
C GLN A 142 3.33 -18.27 -33.32
N ASN A 143 2.29 -17.60 -32.82
CA ASN A 143 0.93 -18.17 -32.74
C ASN A 143 0.20 -18.20 -34.10
N ASP A 144 0.59 -17.35 -35.06
CA ASP A 144 0.05 -17.40 -36.44
C ASP A 144 0.56 -18.64 -37.23
N VAL A 145 1.67 -19.25 -36.83
CA VAL A 145 2.25 -20.42 -37.53
C VAL A 145 1.54 -21.74 -37.16
N MET A 146 0.80 -21.76 -36.05
CA MET A 146 0.13 -23.00 -35.55
C MET A 146 -1.35 -23.11 -35.95
N ASN A 147 -1.93 -22.10 -36.58
CA ASN A 147 -3.30 -22.11 -37.13
C ASN A 147 -3.28 -22.01 -38.66
N GLY A 148 -2.38 -22.75 -39.32
CA GLY A 148 -2.48 -22.95 -40.76
C GLY A 148 -3.73 -23.77 -41.08
N ASP A 149 -4.59 -23.24 -41.97
CA ASP A 149 -5.76 -23.93 -42.51
C ASP A 149 -5.43 -25.39 -42.90
N PRO A 150 -6.36 -26.34 -42.69
CA PRO A 150 -6.16 -27.70 -43.16
C PRO A 150 -6.04 -27.66 -44.68
N LYS A 151 -4.92 -28.15 -45.21
CA LYS A 151 -4.73 -28.33 -46.65
C LYS A 151 -5.72 -29.39 -47.13
N ASP A 152 -6.66 -28.97 -47.95
CA ASP A 152 -7.38 -29.85 -48.88
C ASP A 152 -6.42 -30.43 -49.93
#